data_AF-A0A0L6J858-F1
#
_entry.id   AF-A0A0L6J858-F1
#
_cell.length_a   1.000
_cell.length_b   1.000
_cell.length_c   1.000
_cell.angle_alpha   90.00
_cell.angle_beta   90.00
_cell.angle_gamma   90.00
#
_symmetry.space_group_name_H-M   'P 1'
#
loop_
_entity.id
_entity.type
_entity.pdbx_description
1 polymer ?
#
loop_
_entity_poly.entity_id
_entity_poly.type
_entity_poly.pdbx_seq_one_letter_code
_entity_poly.pdbx_strand_id
1 'polypeptide(L)'
;MSLRRSTPNSTPTSYDAEIDVRAIVTGYAPSELVGGINQGDSRVILLAADVAAGGFPAPIETGGLDTVWINGLQRTFKSVDDNTHRIAGVLLAYDCTVRG
;
A
#
# COMPACT_ATOMS: atom_id res chain seq x y z
N MET A 1 6.38 7.52 -5.24
CA MET A 1 4.93 7.32 -5.07
C MET A 1 4.54 7.87 -3.71
N SER A 2 3.28 8.19 -3.49
CA SER A 2 2.84 8.66 -2.17
C SER A 2 1.85 7.71 -1.52
N LEU A 3 1.94 7.62 -0.19
CA LEU A 3 1.02 6.92 0.68
C LEU A 3 0.20 7.95 1.44
N ARG A 4 -1.12 7.80 1.44
CA ARG A 4 -2.04 8.78 2.01
C ARG A 4 -3.08 8.12 2.90
N ARG A 5 -3.32 8.70 4.08
CA ARG A 5 -4.45 8.39 4.96
C ARG A 5 -5.47 9.50 4.86
N SER A 6 -6.68 9.19 4.40
CA SER A 6 -7.77 10.17 4.31
C SER A 6 -8.32 10.46 5.70
N THR A 7 -8.76 11.70 5.94
CA THR A 7 -9.54 11.98 7.14
C THR A 7 -10.88 11.25 7.06
N PRO A 8 -11.35 10.57 8.11
CA PRO A 8 -12.64 9.89 8.08
C PRO A 8 -13.78 10.84 7.70
N ASN A 9 -14.64 10.40 6.77
CA ASN A 9 -15.79 11.17 6.25
C ASN A 9 -15.43 12.53 5.59
N SER A 10 -14.19 12.72 5.15
CA SER A 10 -13.80 13.95 4.46
C SER A 10 -13.92 13.85 2.95
N THR A 11 -13.97 15.01 2.29
CA THR A 11 -13.79 15.12 0.83
C THR A 11 -12.37 14.66 0.47
N PRO A 12 -12.09 14.11 -0.73
CA PRO A 12 -10.79 13.52 -1.11
C PRO A 12 -9.57 14.45 -1.09
N THR A 13 -9.73 15.69 -0.62
CA THR A 13 -8.72 16.75 -0.59
C THR A 13 -8.06 16.97 0.77
N SER A 14 -8.51 16.28 1.83
CA SER A 14 -7.89 16.34 3.15
C SER A 14 -7.34 14.99 3.58
N TYR A 15 -6.09 14.98 3.99
CA TYR A 15 -5.36 13.81 4.45
C TYR A 15 -4.81 14.07 5.86
N ASP A 16 -4.91 13.06 6.73
CA ASP A 16 -4.31 13.11 8.07
C ASP A 16 -2.81 12.81 8.00
N ALA A 17 -2.39 12.08 6.98
CA ALA A 17 -0.98 11.80 6.69
C ALA A 17 -0.77 11.65 5.18
N GLU A 18 0.31 12.23 4.68
CA GLU A 18 0.82 12.04 3.32
C GLU A 18 2.34 11.95 3.37
N ILE A 19 2.89 10.85 2.85
CA ILE A 19 4.35 10.63 2.78
C ILE A 19 4.75 10.12 1.40
N ASP A 20 5.97 10.45 1.00
CA ASP A 20 6.63 9.80 -0.13
C ASP A 20 7.27 8.48 0.32
N VAL A 21 7.11 7.44 -0.48
CA VAL A 21 7.64 6.10 -0.21
C VAL A 21 8.22 5.48 -1.47
N ARG A 22 9.35 4.76 -1.33
CA ARG A 22 9.89 3.91 -2.38
C ARG A 22 9.18 2.57 -2.42
N ALA A 23 8.94 2.07 -3.62
CA ALA A 23 8.28 0.79 -3.82
C ALA A 23 8.64 0.13 -5.14
N ILE A 24 8.44 -1.18 -5.20
CA ILE A 24 8.41 -1.95 -6.44
C ILE A 24 6.95 -2.19 -6.79
N VAL A 25 6.56 -1.90 -8.04
CA VAL A 25 5.20 -2.15 -8.54
C VAL A 25 5.26 -3.16 -9.67
N THR A 26 4.53 -4.26 -9.53
CA THR A 26 4.45 -5.33 -10.54
C THR A 26 3.02 -5.76 -10.77
N GLY A 27 2.74 -6.36 -11.94
CA GLY A 27 1.50 -7.08 -12.16
C GLY A 27 1.54 -8.47 -11.53
N TYR A 28 0.38 -9.13 -11.50
CA TYR A 28 0.27 -10.55 -11.18
C TYR A 28 0.33 -11.38 -12.47
N ALA A 29 1.01 -12.52 -12.41
CA ALA A 29 0.97 -13.51 -13.48
C ALA A 29 -0.44 -14.15 -13.56
N PRO A 30 -0.86 -14.69 -14.73
CA PRO A 30 -2.16 -15.32 -14.86
C PRO A 30 -2.42 -16.45 -13.86
N SER A 31 -1.38 -17.20 -13.48
CA SER A 31 -1.47 -18.27 -12.47
C SER A 31 -1.66 -17.76 -11.05
N GLU A 32 -1.40 -16.48 -10.79
CA GLU A 32 -1.54 -15.84 -9.48
C GLU A 32 -2.92 -15.19 -9.30
N LEU A 33 -3.79 -15.23 -10.32
CA LEU A 33 -5.17 -14.73 -10.27
C LEU A 33 -6.10 -15.70 -9.50
N VAL A 34 -5.73 -15.97 -8.25
CA VAL A 34 -6.42 -16.83 -7.30
C VAL A 34 -6.60 -16.08 -5.97
N GLY A 35 -7.47 -16.58 -5.09
CA GLY A 35 -7.58 -16.03 -3.73
C GLY A 35 -8.06 -14.58 -3.63
N GLY A 36 -8.83 -14.10 -4.61
CA GLY A 36 -9.39 -12.74 -4.61
C GLY A 36 -8.54 -11.66 -5.29
N ILE A 37 -7.38 -12.05 -5.86
CA ILE A 37 -6.62 -11.23 -6.79
C ILE A 37 -7.34 -11.23 -8.14
N ASN A 38 -7.70 -10.03 -8.62
CA ASN A 38 -8.41 -9.85 -9.87
C ASN A 38 -7.48 -9.36 -10.97
N GLN A 39 -7.85 -9.60 -12.23
CA GLN A 39 -7.19 -8.97 -13.36
C GLN A 39 -7.25 -7.44 -13.23
N GLY A 40 -6.11 -6.78 -13.38
CA GLY A 40 -5.97 -5.34 -13.18
C GLY A 40 -5.49 -4.94 -11.78
N ASP A 41 -5.48 -5.85 -10.82
CA ASP A 41 -4.79 -5.63 -9.55
C ASP A 41 -3.28 -5.59 -9.77
N SER A 42 -2.60 -4.81 -8.93
CA SER A 42 -1.14 -4.71 -8.92
C SER A 42 -0.59 -5.13 -7.57
N ARG A 43 0.59 -5.76 -7.59
CA ARG A 43 1.39 -6.00 -6.40
C ARG A 43 2.30 -4.80 -6.15
N VAL A 44 2.35 -4.35 -4.91
CA VAL A 44 3.16 -3.22 -4.48
C VAL A 44 3.98 -3.65 -3.28
N ILE A 45 5.30 -3.63 -3.41
CA ILE A 45 6.23 -3.90 -2.31
C ILE A 45 6.73 -2.56 -1.79
N LEU A 46 6.19 -2.10 -0.66
CA LEU A 46 6.51 -0.79 -0.05
C LEU A 46 7.70 -0.91 0.89
N LEU A 47 8.69 -0.02 0.77
CA LEU A 47 9.84 -0.01 1.69
C LEU A 47 9.43 0.45 3.09
N ALA A 48 9.56 -0.43 4.08
CA ALA A 48 9.08 -0.16 5.44
C ALA A 48 9.86 0.96 6.15
N ALA A 49 11.15 1.13 5.80
CA ALA A 49 11.97 2.21 6.36
C ALA A 49 11.43 3.61 6.01
N ASP A 50 10.90 3.79 4.79
CA ASP A 50 10.32 5.07 4.37
C ASP A 50 8.97 5.32 5.06
N VAL A 51 8.15 4.26 5.23
CA VAL A 51 6.89 4.33 5.98
C VAL A 51 7.12 4.76 7.42
N ALA A 52 8.12 4.17 8.08
CA ALA A 52 8.49 4.52 9.45
C ALA A 52 9.11 5.92 9.55
N ALA A 53 10.03 6.28 8.64
CA ALA A 53 10.68 7.61 8.64
C ALA A 53 9.70 8.75 8.34
N GLY A 54 8.70 8.51 7.49
CA GLY A 54 7.63 9.46 7.21
C GLY A 54 6.59 9.57 8.33
N GLY A 55 6.64 8.69 9.35
CA GLY A 55 5.68 8.69 10.44
C GLY A 55 4.26 8.31 10.02
N PHE A 56 4.11 7.51 8.97
CA PHE A 56 2.78 7.09 8.52
C PHE A 56 2.13 6.17 9.57
N PRO A 57 0.82 6.33 9.86
CA PRO A 57 0.16 5.52 10.88
C PRO A 57 0.21 4.02 10.57
N ALA A 58 0.52 3.23 11.60
CA ALA A 58 0.48 1.78 11.54
C ALA A 58 -0.67 1.22 12.41
N PRO A 59 -1.36 0.15 11.99
CA PRO A 59 -1.17 -0.58 10.74
C PRO A 59 -1.68 0.22 9.52
N ILE A 60 -1.14 -0.10 8.33
CA ILE A 60 -1.70 0.38 7.05
C ILE A 60 -3.05 -0.32 6.86
N GLU A 61 -4.10 0.46 6.70
CA GLU A 61 -5.49 -0.01 6.68
C GLU A 61 -5.97 -0.33 5.26
N THR A 62 -6.81 -1.36 5.15
CA THR A 62 -7.49 -1.69 3.89
C THR A 62 -8.84 -0.99 3.81
N GLY A 63 -9.58 -1.17 2.70
CA GLY A 63 -10.96 -0.67 2.61
C GLY A 63 -11.10 0.80 2.21
N GLY A 64 -10.00 1.50 1.93
CA GLY A 64 -10.01 2.82 1.29
C GLY A 64 -9.64 3.99 2.20
N LEU A 65 -9.42 3.77 3.50
CA LEU A 65 -8.89 4.79 4.39
C LEU A 65 -7.46 5.17 3.98
N ASP A 66 -6.62 4.15 3.81
CA ASP A 66 -5.28 4.31 3.24
C ASP A 66 -5.27 4.00 1.76
N THR A 67 -4.51 4.80 1.03
CA THR A 67 -4.38 4.72 -0.42
C THR A 67 -2.94 4.92 -0.84
N VAL A 68 -2.56 4.26 -1.93
CA VAL A 68 -1.27 4.50 -2.58
C VAL A 68 -1.51 5.19 -3.92
N TRP A 69 -0.73 6.20 -4.22
CA TRP A 69 -0.83 6.99 -5.44
C TRP A 69 0.34 6.66 -6.35
N ILE A 70 0.04 5.96 -7.44
CA ILE A 70 1.01 5.49 -8.45
C ILE A 70 0.78 6.28 -9.73
N ASN A 71 1.78 7.05 -10.16
CA ASN A 71 1.70 7.87 -11.38
C ASN A 71 0.46 8.80 -11.40
N GLY A 72 0.10 9.38 -10.25
CA GLY A 72 -1.07 10.25 -10.11
C GLY A 72 -2.42 9.54 -10.00
N LEU A 73 -2.46 8.20 -10.07
CA LEU A 73 -3.66 7.40 -9.91
C LEU A 73 -3.75 6.83 -8.50
N GLN A 74 -4.88 7.08 -7.84
CA GLN A 74 -5.20 6.54 -6.53
C GLN A 74 -5.53 5.05 -6.65
N ARG A 75 -4.85 4.21 -5.86
CA ARG A 75 -5.14 2.79 -5.69
C ARG A 75 -5.52 2.50 -4.24
N THR A 76 -6.47 1.59 -4.05
CA THR A 76 -6.89 1.14 -2.72
C THR A 76 -6.20 -0.17 -2.34
N PHE A 77 -5.74 -0.27 -1.09
CA PHE A 77 -5.24 -1.53 -0.54
C PHE A 77 -6.35 -2.58 -0.41
N LYS A 78 -6.09 -3.77 -0.96
CA LYS A 78 -6.92 -4.97 -0.83
C LYS A 78 -6.33 -5.99 0.12
N SER A 79 -5.00 -6.05 0.19
CA SER A 79 -4.26 -6.78 1.21
C SER A 79 -3.00 -6.01 1.57
N VAL A 80 -2.57 -6.15 2.81
CA VAL A 80 -1.28 -5.68 3.32
C VAL A 80 -0.69 -6.82 4.14
N ASP A 81 0.46 -7.32 3.73
CA ASP A 81 1.24 -8.32 4.45
C ASP A 81 2.51 -7.68 4.99
N ASP A 82 2.60 -7.60 6.32
CA ASP A 82 3.75 -7.06 7.06
C ASP A 82 4.57 -8.16 7.74
N ASN A 83 4.40 -9.43 7.33
CA ASN A 83 5.05 -10.59 7.92
C ASN A 83 6.12 -11.19 6.99
N THR A 84 5.86 -11.25 5.68
CA THR A 84 6.73 -11.95 4.71
C THR A 84 8.13 -11.37 4.59
N HIS A 85 8.29 -10.05 4.46
CA HIS A 85 9.60 -9.42 4.23
C HIS A 85 10.25 -8.97 5.54
N ARG A 86 10.52 -9.94 6.43
CA ARG A 86 11.22 -9.70 7.69
C ARG A 86 12.58 -10.40 7.74
N ILE A 87 13.58 -9.73 8.33
CA ILE A 87 14.87 -10.33 8.70
C ILE A 87 15.09 -10.11 10.19
N ALA A 88 15.28 -11.19 10.94
CA ALA A 88 15.49 -11.14 12.39
C ALA A 88 14.44 -10.28 13.14
N GLY A 89 13.17 -10.36 12.71
CA GLY A 89 12.05 -9.59 13.29
C GLY A 89 11.90 -8.17 12.75
N VAL A 90 12.88 -7.64 12.02
CA VAL A 90 12.83 -6.31 11.41
C VAL A 90 12.06 -6.37 10.09
N LEU A 91 11.03 -5.54 9.98
CA LEU A 91 10.27 -5.38 8.73
C LEU A 91 11.07 -4.58 7.71
N LEU A 92 11.29 -5.18 6.53
CA LEU A 92 11.95 -4.54 5.41
C LEU A 92 10.95 -3.94 4.42
N ALA A 93 9.86 -4.65 4.16
CA ALA A 93 8.85 -4.19 3.22
C ALA A 93 7.44 -4.71 3.54
N TYR A 94 6.43 -3.95 3.15
CA TYR A 94 5.05 -4.43 3.11
C TYR A 94 4.77 -5.02 1.73
N ASP A 95 4.14 -6.19 1.68
CA ASP A 95 3.68 -6.82 0.45
C ASP A 95 2.18 -6.59 0.27
N CYS A 96 1.81 -5.78 -0.70
CA CYS A 96 0.45 -5.28 -0.82
C CYS A 96 -0.20 -5.66 -2.15
N THR A 97 -1.47 -6.01 -2.11
CA THR A 97 -2.34 -5.99 -3.30
C THR A 97 -3.08 -4.69 -3.34
N VAL A 98 -3.07 -3.99 -4.48
CA VAL A 98 -3.83 -2.76 -4.68
C VAL A 98 -4.70 -2.84 -5.92
N ARG A 99 -5.81 -2.09 -5.91
CA ARG A 99 -6.81 -2.05 -6.99
C ARG A 99 -7.25 -0.64 -7.32
N GLY A 100 -7.68 -0.45 -8.57
CA GLY A 100 -8.48 0.68 -9.04
C GLY A 100 -7.70 1.51 -10.02
#